data_AF-A0A945EDT2-F1
#
_entry.id   AF-A0A945EDT2-F1
#
_cell.length_a   1.000
_cell.length_b   1.000
_cell.length_c   1.000
_cell.angle_alpha   90.00
_cell.angle_beta   90.00
_cell.angle_gamma   90.00
#
_symmetry.space_group_name_H-M   'P 1'
#
loop_
_entity.id
_entity.type
_entity.pdbx_description
1 polymer ?
#
loop_
_entity_poly.entity_id
_entity_poly.type
_entity_poly.pdbx_seq_one_letter_code
_entity_poly.pdbx_strand_id
1 'polypeptide(L)'
;MNNLDNQQNNAWWQPAIAIFTQVTGYIAGPIIIALYLGKYLDEKYNSEPWIFLGLTAIAFTISCWGIVRIAIDYTNKIERELKEKDRNQNNESNSRTIR
;
A
#
# COMPACT_ATOMS: atom_id res chain seq x y z
N MET A 1 -34.90 -23.69 -10.42
CA MET A 1 -33.52 -23.16 -10.56
C MET A 1 -33.44 -21.86 -9.77
N ASN A 2 -32.77 -21.86 -8.62
CA ASN A 2 -32.61 -20.64 -7.83
C ASN A 2 -31.32 -19.95 -8.30
N ASN A 3 -31.50 -18.79 -8.93
CA ASN A 3 -30.45 -17.84 -9.23
C ASN A 3 -30.01 -17.26 -7.88
N LEU A 4 -28.90 -17.77 -7.34
CA LEU A 4 -28.20 -17.12 -6.24
C LEU A 4 -27.10 -16.30 -6.89
N ASP A 5 -27.52 -15.12 -7.33
CA ASP A 5 -26.86 -13.84 -7.10
C ASP A 5 -25.36 -13.99 -6.88
N ASN A 6 -24.64 -13.71 -7.97
CA ASN A 6 -23.22 -13.44 -7.99
C ASN A 6 -22.94 -12.17 -7.14
N GLN A 7 -23.10 -12.29 -5.83
CA GLN A 7 -22.62 -11.35 -4.84
C GLN A 7 -21.11 -11.55 -4.84
N GLN A 8 -20.43 -10.71 -5.62
CA GLN A 8 -18.98 -10.59 -5.62
C GLN A 8 -18.54 -10.23 -4.21
N ASN A 9 -18.33 -11.28 -3.42
CA ASN A 9 -18.10 -11.23 -1.98
C ASN A 9 -16.64 -10.83 -1.77
N ASN A 10 -16.35 -9.54 -1.98
CA ASN A 10 -15.04 -8.98 -1.70
C ASN A 10 -14.80 -9.16 -0.20
N ALA A 11 -13.90 -10.08 0.15
CA ALA A 11 -13.73 -10.47 1.53
C ALA A 11 -13.20 -9.30 2.36
N TRP A 12 -13.80 -9.05 3.53
CA TRP A 12 -13.46 -7.90 4.40
C TRP A 12 -11.98 -7.83 4.80
N TRP A 13 -11.26 -8.95 4.76
CA TRP A 13 -9.82 -9.05 5.04
C TRP A 13 -8.93 -8.69 3.84
N GLN A 14 -9.46 -8.77 2.61
CA GLN A 14 -8.72 -8.54 1.37
C GLN A 14 -8.03 -7.16 1.33
N PRO A 15 -8.69 -6.04 1.68
CA PRO A 15 -8.02 -4.73 1.69
C PRO A 15 -6.86 -4.66 2.71
N ALA A 16 -6.99 -5.31 3.87
CA ALA A 16 -5.91 -5.34 4.86
C ALA A 16 -4.67 -6.08 4.34
N ILE A 17 -4.87 -7.23 3.68
CA ILE A 17 -3.77 -7.99 3.07
C ILE A 17 -3.16 -7.22 1.89
N ALA A 18 -3.97 -6.50 1.10
CA ALA A 18 -3.47 -5.67 0.02
C ALA A 18 -2.55 -4.54 0.52
N ILE A 19 -2.93 -3.85 1.60
CA ILE A 19 -2.08 -2.81 2.22
C ILE A 19 -0.79 -3.43 2.75
N PHE A 20 -0.92 -4.52 3.51
CA PHE A 20 0.22 -5.20 4.12
C PHE A 20 1.25 -5.61 3.09
N THR A 21 0.82 -6.31 2.03
CA THR A 21 1.71 -6.78 0.96
C THR A 21 2.40 -5.62 0.24
N GLN A 22 1.68 -4.52 -0.03
CA GLN A 22 2.29 -3.34 -0.63
C GLN A 22 3.35 -2.72 0.29
N VAL A 23 3.03 -2.51 1.57
CA VAL A 23 3.98 -1.94 2.55
C VAL A 23 5.20 -2.85 2.71
N THR A 24 5.00 -4.16 2.89
CA THR A 24 6.09 -5.15 2.97
C THR A 24 6.93 -5.16 1.70
N GLY A 25 6.32 -5.02 0.52
CA GLY A 25 7.04 -4.91 -0.75
C GLY A 25 7.95 -3.67 -0.82
N TYR A 26 7.45 -2.51 -0.37
CA TYR A 26 8.24 -1.28 -0.31
C TYR A 26 9.37 -1.33 0.74
N ILE A 27 9.26 -2.18 1.76
CA ILE A 27 10.33 -2.39 2.76
C ILE A 27 11.36 -3.40 2.24
N ALA A 28 10.91 -4.59 1.88
CA ALA A 28 11.78 -5.70 1.53
C ALA A 28 12.53 -5.45 0.21
N GLY A 29 11.87 -4.85 -0.79
CA GLY A 29 12.46 -4.59 -2.11
C GLY A 29 13.75 -3.76 -2.02
N PRO A 30 13.71 -2.52 -1.51
CA PRO A 30 14.89 -1.66 -1.40
C PRO A 30 16.01 -2.27 -0.55
N ILE A 31 15.67 -2.98 0.53
CA ILE A 31 16.66 -3.63 1.40
C ILE A 31 17.40 -4.74 0.66
N ILE A 32 16.69 -5.62 -0.07
CA ILE A 32 17.31 -6.70 -0.85
C ILE A 32 18.19 -6.12 -1.96
N ILE A 33 17.72 -5.07 -2.65
CA ILE A 33 18.47 -4.35 -3.67
C ILE A 33 19.76 -3.76 -3.07
N ALA A 34 19.67 -3.08 -1.92
CA ALA A 34 20.82 -2.48 -1.25
C ALA A 34 21.85 -3.53 -0.79
N LEU A 35 21.40 -4.68 -0.28
CA LEU A 35 22.28 -5.79 0.11
C LEU A 35 23.06 -6.34 -1.09
N TYR A 36 22.37 -6.58 -2.20
CA TYR A 36 23.00 -7.18 -3.37
C TYR A 36 23.95 -6.19 -4.08
N LEU A 37 23.51 -4.96 -4.31
CA LEU A 37 24.33 -3.93 -4.94
C LEU A 37 25.45 -3.44 -4.03
N GLY A 38 25.19 -3.27 -2.73
CA GLY A 38 26.18 -2.78 -1.77
C GLY A 38 27.33 -3.76 -1.61
N LYS A 39 27.03 -5.05 -1.47
CA LYS A 39 28.07 -6.09 -1.39
C LYS A 39 28.89 -6.19 -2.68
N TYR A 40 28.24 -6.08 -3.84
CA TYR A 40 28.93 -6.10 -5.13
C TYR A 40 29.86 -4.89 -5.33
N LEU A 41 29.45 -3.70 -4.88
CA LEU A 41 30.29 -2.51 -4.94
C LEU A 41 31.45 -2.57 -3.94
N ASP A 42 31.20 -2.96 -2.69
CA ASP A 42 32.26 -3.09 -1.68
C ASP A 42 33.36 -4.06 -2.14
N GLU A 43 32.99 -5.20 -2.73
CA GLU A 43 33.93 -6.20 -3.26
C GLU A 43 34.74 -5.66 -4.45
N LYS A 44 34.13 -4.82 -5.29
CA LYS A 44 34.81 -4.20 -6.44
C LYS A 44 35.79 -3.09 -6.04
N TYR A 45 35.47 -2.33 -5.00
CA TYR A 45 36.27 -1.17 -4.56
C TYR A 45 37.20 -1.47 -3.38
N ASN A 46 37.20 -2.71 -2.87
CA ASN A 46 37.99 -3.18 -1.72
C ASN A 46 37.90 -2.23 -0.52
N SER A 47 36.76 -1.54 -0.43
CA SER A 47 36.48 -0.50 0.56
C SER A 47 35.82 -1.17 1.76
N GLU A 48 36.17 -0.74 2.98
CA GLU A 48 35.35 -1.04 4.16
C GLU A 48 33.88 -0.71 3.87
N PRO A 49 32.90 -1.33 4.55
CA PRO A 49 31.49 -1.41 4.14
C PRO A 49 30.69 -0.08 4.26
N TRP A 50 31.31 1.03 3.91
CA TRP A 50 30.78 2.38 3.83
C TRP A 50 29.85 2.55 2.63
N ILE A 51 30.12 1.90 1.49
CA ILE A 51 29.24 1.99 0.32
C ILE A 51 27.95 1.22 0.60
N PHE A 52 28.05 0.03 1.19
CA PHE A 52 26.89 -0.69 1.69
C PHE A 52 26.05 0.14 2.67
N LEU A 53 26.69 0.84 3.62
CA LEU A 53 25.99 1.69 4.59
C LEU A 53 25.27 2.86 3.91
N GLY A 54 25.95 3.56 2.99
CA GLY A 54 25.34 4.65 2.22
C GLY A 54 24.17 4.18 1.36
N LEU A 55 24.32 3.03 0.68
CA LEU A 55 23.27 2.48 -0.16
C LEU A 55 22.07 2.01 0.66
N THR A 56 22.31 1.42 1.82
CA THR A 56 21.25 1.03 2.76
C THR A 56 20.49 2.25 3.27
N ALA A 57 21.19 3.35 3.60
CA ALA A 57 20.55 4.59 4.02
C ALA A 57 19.66 5.20 2.92
N ILE A 58 20.14 5.18 1.67
CA ILE A 58 19.36 5.64 0.50
C ILE A 58 18.13 4.74 0.29
N ALA A 59 18.31 3.43 0.31
CA ALA A 59 17.22 2.47 0.14
C ALA A 59 16.16 2.58 1.25
N PHE A 60 16.59 2.79 2.49
CA PHE A 60 15.71 3.03 3.61
C PHE A 60 14.91 4.33 3.44
N THR A 61 15.55 5.39 2.96
CA THR A 61 14.87 6.67 2.69
C THR A 61 13.80 6.52 1.60
N ILE A 62 14.12 5.80 0.52
CA ILE A 62 13.17 5.51 -0.56
C ILE A 62 11.99 4.67 -0.04
N SER A 63 12.25 3.69 0.81
CA SER A 63 11.23 2.87 1.47
C SER A 63 10.28 3.73 2.29
N CYS A 64 10.81 4.58 3.18
CA CYS A 64 10.01 5.50 3.98
C CYS A 64 9.11 6.39 3.12
N TRP A 65 9.63 6.96 2.03
CA TRP A 65 8.83 7.79 1.13
C TRP A 65 7.73 6.99 0.42
N GLY A 66 8.05 5.78 -0.06
CA GLY A 66 7.07 4.89 -0.69
C GLY A 66 5.91 4.54 0.25
N ILE A 67 6.23 4.19 1.50
CA ILE A 67 5.23 3.84 2.52
C ILE A 67 4.32 5.04 2.85
N VAL A 68 4.89 6.22 3.04
CA VAL A 68 4.11 7.44 3.34
C VAL A 68 3.13 7.74 2.20
N ARG A 69 3.57 7.60 0.95
CA ARG A 69 2.70 7.80 -0.22
C ARG A 69 1.55 6.80 -0.24
N ILE A 70 1.82 5.52 0.01
CA ILE A 70 0.80 4.47 0.10
C ILE A 70 -0.20 4.79 1.21
N ALA A 71 0.27 5.16 2.40
CA ALA A 71 -0.59 5.45 3.54
C ALA A 71 -1.54 6.62 3.28
N ILE A 72 -1.04 7.69 2.65
CA ILE A 72 -1.85 8.85 2.26
C ILE A 72 -2.90 8.44 1.22
N ASP A 73 -2.52 7.66 0.21
CA ASP A 73 -3.45 7.23 -0.83
C ASP A 73 -4.58 6.35 -0.27
N TYR A 74 -4.25 5.38 0.61
CA TYR A 74 -5.26 4.55 1.28
C TYR A 74 -6.20 5.38 2.15
N THR A 75 -5.67 6.34 2.91
CA THR A 75 -6.49 7.21 3.76
C THR A 75 -7.50 8.00 2.92
N ASN A 76 -7.03 8.60 1.82
CA ASN A 76 -7.89 9.34 0.90
C ASN A 76 -8.95 8.46 0.24
N LYS A 77 -8.59 7.21 -0.08
CA LYS A 77 -9.49 6.26 -0.72
C LYS A 77 -10.62 5.84 0.24
N ILE A 78 -10.29 5.56 1.50
CA ILE A 78 -11.27 5.28 2.55
C ILE A 78 -12.19 6.48 2.78
N GLU A 79 -11.65 7.70 2.86
CA GLU A 79 -12.46 8.91 3.06
C GLU A 79 -13.48 9.13 1.92
N ARG A 80 -13.07 8.86 0.67
CA ARG A 80 -13.97 8.95 -0.49
C ARG A 80 -15.07 7.90 -0.43
N GLU A 81 -14.72 6.65 -0.14
CA GLU A 81 -15.68 5.55 -0.03
C GLU A 81 -16.72 5.82 1.08
N LEU A 82 -16.29 6.38 2.22
CA LEU A 82 -17.19 6.79 3.30
C LEU A 82 -18.13 7.94 2.88
N LYS A 83 -17.59 9.01 2.27
CA LYS A 83 -18.40 10.16 1.80
C LYS A 83 -19.40 9.79 0.72
N GLU A 84 -19.08 8.81 -0.12
CA GLU A 84 -19.98 8.34 -1.17
C GLU A 84 -21.11 7.48 -0.59
N LYS A 85 -20.80 6.63 0.39
CA LYS A 85 -21.81 5.84 1.11
C LYS A 85 -22.81 6.73 1.85
N ASP A 86 -22.34 7.78 2.53
CA ASP A 86 -23.20 8.74 3.25
C ASP A 86 -24.13 9.51 2.29
N ARG A 87 -23.62 9.92 1.12
CA ARG A 87 -24.44 10.61 0.10
C ARG A 87 -25.53 9.71 -0.47
N ASN A 88 -25.22 8.45 -0.75
CA ASN A 88 -26.19 7.51 -1.30
C ASN A 88 -27.30 7.18 -0.29
N GLN A 89 -26.95 7.01 0.99
CA GLN A 89 -27.94 6.80 2.05
C GLN A 89 -28.88 8.00 2.21
N ASN A 90 -28.36 9.23 2.13
CA ASN A 90 -29.17 10.44 2.27
C ASN A 90 -30.17 10.59 1.09
N ASN A 91 -29.73 10.31 -0.14
CA ASN A 91 -30.61 10.35 -1.32
C ASN A 91 -31.71 9.29 -1.28
N GLU A 92 -31.42 8.06 -0.83
CA GLU A 92 -32.46 7.03 -0.66
C GLU A 92 -33.48 7.40 0.41
N SER A 93 -33.03 7.95 1.55
CA SER A 93 -33.92 8.36 2.64
C SER A 93 -34.83 9.52 2.22
N ASN A 94 -34.28 10.49 1.48
CA ASN A 94 -35.05 11.60 0.93
C ASN A 94 -36.08 11.12 -0.11
N SER A 95 -35.72 10.16 -0.96
CA SER A 95 -36.66 9.61 -1.96
C SER A 95 -37.82 8.82 -1.35
N ARG A 96 -37.66 8.25 -0.14
CA ARG A 96 -38.75 7.57 0.59
C ARG A 96 -39.67 8.55 1.33
N THR A 97 -39.19 9.76 1.62
CA THR A 97 -39.97 10.78 2.34
C THR A 97 -40.88 11.59 1.41
N ILE A 98 -40.56 11.64 0.11
CA ILE A 98 -41.32 12.43 -0.90
C ILE A 98 -42.35 11.57 -1.67
N ARG A 99 -42.48 10.27 -1.35
CA ARG A 99 -43.54 9.38 -1.85
C ARG A 99 -44.65 9.21 -0.82
#